data_AF-A0A952LM12-F1
#
_entry.id   AF-A0A952LM12-F1
#
_cell.length_a   1.000
_cell.length_b   1.000
_cell.length_c   1.000
_cell.angle_alpha   90.00
_cell.angle_beta   90.00
_cell.angle_gamma   90.00
#
_symmetry.space_group_name_H-M   'P 1'
#
loop_
_entity.id
_entity.type
_entity.pdbx_description
1 polymer ?
#
loop_
_entity_poly.entity_id
_entity_poly.type
_entity_poly.pdbx_seq_one_letter_code
_entity_poly.pdbx_strand_id
1 'polypeptide(L)'
;MPFALIWESYAIDWTPRLLFVLIWLVFVLSIGAVFLLIWLIKVGEAGRVSTLFFLVPPVVAIEAWLLFDEPLTVYVVIGTALCIIGVATVSGVFNQIRFAHFYKKTSNKY
;
A
#
# COMPACT_ATOMS: atom_id res chain seq x y z
N MET A 1 27.98 -23.70 5.35
CA MET A 1 27.35 -23.71 4.02
C MET A 1 28.39 -24.02 2.93
N PRO A 2 28.65 -25.31 2.61
CA PRO A 2 29.41 -25.67 1.40
C PRO A 2 28.66 -26.61 0.43
N PHE A 3 27.55 -27.24 0.85
CA PHE A 3 26.82 -28.22 0.04
C PHE A 3 25.93 -27.59 -1.06
N ALA A 4 25.43 -26.37 -0.88
CA ALA A 4 24.55 -25.70 -1.85
C ALA A 4 25.27 -25.32 -3.16
N LEU A 5 26.54 -24.92 -3.10
CA LEU A 5 27.33 -24.50 -4.26
C LEU A 5 27.71 -25.65 -5.21
N ILE A 6 27.66 -26.89 -4.74
CA ILE A 6 28.11 -28.07 -5.49
C ILE A 6 26.95 -28.73 -6.23
N TRP A 7 25.73 -28.60 -5.72
CA TRP A 7 24.57 -29.37 -6.21
C TRP A 7 23.51 -28.53 -6.91
N GLU A 8 23.41 -27.25 -6.60
CA GLU A 8 22.40 -26.37 -7.17
C GLU A 8 23.04 -25.59 -8.32
N SER A 9 22.86 -26.10 -9.54
CA SER A 9 23.13 -25.30 -10.73
C SER A 9 22.18 -24.10 -10.70
N TYR A 10 22.73 -22.92 -10.38
CA TYR A 10 22.05 -21.64 -10.47
C TYR A 10 21.85 -21.26 -11.95
N ALA A 11 21.16 -22.14 -12.69
CA ALA A 11 20.75 -21.90 -14.05
C ALA A 11 19.54 -20.97 -13.99
N ILE A 12 19.81 -19.66 -14.04
CA ILE A 12 18.75 -18.69 -14.32
C ILE A 12 18.29 -18.98 -15.74
N ASP A 13 17.14 -19.63 -15.88
CA ASP A 13 16.47 -19.76 -17.16
C ASP A 13 15.97 -18.37 -17.57
N TRP A 14 16.70 -17.74 -18.50
CA TRP A 14 16.40 -16.44 -19.08
C TRP A 14 15.16 -16.52 -19.96
N THR A 15 14.00 -16.66 -19.32
CA THR A 15 12.72 -16.64 -20.00
C THR A 15 12.30 -15.19 -20.29
N PRO A 16 11.60 -14.94 -21.41
CA PRO A 16 11.05 -13.62 -21.70
C PRO A 16 10.10 -13.12 -20.59
N ARG A 17 9.46 -14.03 -19.85
CA ARG A 17 8.65 -13.71 -18.67
C ARG A 17 9.50 -13.12 -17.54
N LEU A 18 10.64 -13.74 -17.21
CA LEU A 18 11.56 -13.25 -16.19
C LEU A 18 12.13 -11.88 -16.57
N LEU A 19 12.53 -11.70 -17.84
CA LEU A 19 12.99 -10.41 -18.34
C LEU A 19 11.90 -9.33 -18.25
N PHE A 20 10.65 -9.65 -18.60
CA PHE A 20 9.55 -8.70 -18.51
C PHE A 20 9.29 -8.27 -17.06
N VAL A 21 9.30 -9.21 -16.11
CA VAL A 21 9.14 -8.91 -14.68
C VAL A 21 10.32 -8.08 -14.16
N LEU A 22 11.55 -8.40 -14.54
CA LEU A 22 12.75 -7.61 -14.17
C LEU A 22 12.66 -6.19 -14.70
N ILE A 23 12.34 -6.01 -15.98
CA ILE A 23 12.16 -4.69 -16.60
C ILE A 23 11.05 -3.94 -15.87
N TRP A 24 9.92 -4.59 -15.60
CA TRP A 24 8.80 -3.99 -14.90
C TRP A 24 9.19 -3.53 -13.49
N LEU A 25 9.85 -4.37 -12.70
CA LEU A 25 10.29 -4.02 -11.35
C LEU A 25 11.33 -2.90 -11.36
N VAL A 26 12.26 -2.88 -12.32
CA VAL A 26 13.29 -1.84 -12.37
C VAL A 26 12.71 -0.51 -12.88
N PHE A 27 12.00 -0.52 -14.00
CA PHE A 27 11.52 0.73 -14.61
C PHE A 27 10.27 1.27 -13.90
N VAL A 28 9.24 0.44 -13.68
CA VAL A 28 7.96 0.92 -13.13
C VAL A 28 8.08 1.26 -11.66
N LEU A 29 8.72 0.41 -10.84
CA LEU A 29 8.88 0.75 -9.41
C LEU A 29 9.85 1.92 -9.21
N SER A 30 10.94 2.00 -9.98
CA SER A 30 11.90 3.12 -9.81
C SER A 30 11.31 4.45 -10.30
N ILE A 31 10.79 4.49 -11.53
CA ILE A 31 10.16 5.70 -12.06
C ILE A 31 8.96 6.08 -11.20
N GLY A 32 8.11 5.11 -10.86
CA GLY A 32 6.96 5.31 -9.98
C GLY A 32 7.36 5.86 -8.62
N ALA A 33 8.39 5.31 -7.98
CA ALA A 33 8.88 5.77 -6.68
C ALA A 33 9.44 7.19 -6.74
N VAL A 34 10.22 7.54 -7.77
CA VAL A 34 10.76 8.90 -7.95
C VAL A 34 9.63 9.89 -8.26
N PHE A 35 8.67 9.51 -9.10
CA PHE A 35 7.52 10.35 -9.40
C PHE A 35 6.68 10.62 -8.15
N LEU A 36 6.46 9.57 -7.37
CA LEU A 36 5.74 9.64 -6.10
C LEU A 36 6.49 10.51 -5.08
N LEU A 37 7.81 10.37 -4.98
CA LEU A 37 8.66 11.20 -4.13
C LEU A 37 8.52 12.68 -4.52
N ILE A 38 8.67 13.00 -5.81
CA ILE A 38 8.55 14.37 -6.31
C ILE A 38 7.13 14.92 -6.11
N TRP A 39 6.10 14.07 -6.29
CA TRP A 39 4.72 14.45 -6.05
C TRP A 39 4.45 14.73 -4.57
N LEU A 40 4.99 13.91 -3.66
CA LEU A 40 4.88 14.09 -2.22
C LEU A 40 5.52 15.41 -1.76
N ILE A 41 6.67 15.77 -2.35
CA ILE A 41 7.33 17.05 -2.12
C ILE A 41 6.46 18.22 -2.61
N LYS A 42 5.83 18.09 -3.79
CA LYS A 42 4.97 19.13 -4.38
C LYS A 42 3.65 19.34 -3.64
N VAL A 43 3.08 18.27 -3.06
CA VAL A 43 1.76 18.34 -2.42
C VAL A 43 1.85 19.02 -1.06
N GLY A 44 3.01 19.09 -0.40
CA GLY A 44 3.18 19.78 0.90
C GLY A 44 2.40 19.15 2.07
N GLU A 45 1.36 18.36 1.79
CA GLU A 45 0.62 17.47 2.67
C GLU A 45 1.15 16.03 2.55
N ALA A 46 2.43 15.81 2.84
CA ALA A 46 3.04 14.48 2.81
C ALA A 46 2.24 13.41 3.62
N GLY A 47 1.39 13.85 4.55
CA GLY A 47 0.52 12.99 5.35
C GLY A 47 -0.63 12.29 4.60
N ARG A 48 -1.25 12.90 3.58
CA ARG A 48 -2.45 12.32 2.91
C ARG A 48 -2.12 11.19 1.93
N VAL A 49 -0.93 11.24 1.34
CA VAL A 49 -0.48 10.26 0.35
C VAL A 49 0.11 9.03 1.04
N SER A 50 0.85 9.22 2.13
CA SER A 50 1.35 8.11 2.94
C SER A 50 0.20 7.24 3.49
N THR A 51 -0.96 7.85 3.74
CA THR A 51 -2.16 7.11 4.17
C THR A 51 -2.74 6.18 3.12
N LEU A 52 -2.55 6.46 1.83
CA LEU A 52 -2.92 5.53 0.75
C LEU A 52 -2.05 4.26 0.80
N PHE A 53 -0.75 4.39 1.10
CA PHE A 53 0.12 3.22 1.28
C PHE A 53 -0.29 2.38 2.48
N PHE A 54 -0.79 3.00 3.54
CA PHE A 54 -1.29 2.27 4.71
C PHE A 54 -2.63 1.54 4.45
N LEU A 55 -3.36 1.88 3.37
CA LEU A 55 -4.55 1.14 2.91
C LEU A 55 -4.22 -0.08 2.05
N VAL A 56 -2.96 -0.27 1.64
CA VAL A 56 -2.54 -1.45 0.88
C VAL A 56 -2.90 -2.77 1.59
N PRO A 57 -2.58 -2.99 2.90
CA PRO A 57 -2.94 -4.24 3.57
C PRO A 57 -4.43 -4.61 3.51
N PRO A 58 -5.40 -3.71 3.79
CA PRO A 58 -6.82 -4.05 3.65
C PRO A 58 -7.24 -4.29 2.19
N VAL A 59 -6.69 -3.56 1.22
CA VAL A 59 -6.99 -3.81 -0.21
C VAL A 59 -6.48 -5.19 -0.62
N VAL A 60 -5.25 -5.55 -0.25
CA VAL A 60 -4.66 -6.86 -0.54
C VAL A 60 -5.45 -7.99 0.12
N ALA A 61 -5.97 -7.81 1.33
CA ALA A 61 -6.82 -8.80 1.98
C ALA A 61 -8.14 -9.04 1.22
N ILE A 62 -8.74 -7.97 0.67
CA ILE A 62 -9.94 -8.07 -0.16
C ILE A 62 -9.62 -8.75 -1.50
N GLU A 63 -8.50 -8.38 -2.14
CA GLU A 63 -8.05 -9.03 -3.38
C GLU A 63 -7.74 -10.52 -3.17
N ALA A 64 -7.09 -10.89 -2.07
CA ALA A 64 -6.80 -12.28 -1.71
C ALA A 64 -8.08 -13.11 -1.58
N TRP A 65 -9.07 -12.57 -0.86
CA TRP A 65 -10.38 -13.22 -0.73
C TRP A 65 -11.11 -13.37 -2.07
N LEU A 66 -11.05 -12.34 -2.94
CA LEU A 66 -11.80 -12.32 -4.19
C LEU A 66 -11.13 -13.12 -5.33
N LEU A 67 -9.80 -13.05 -5.45
CA LEU A 67 -9.06 -13.62 -6.59
C LEU A 67 -8.52 -15.02 -6.30
N PHE A 68 -8.25 -15.33 -5.04
CA PHE A 68 -7.59 -16.58 -4.64
C PHE A 68 -8.51 -17.49 -3.80
N ASP A 69 -9.76 -17.08 -3.54
CA ASP A 69 -10.74 -17.79 -2.69
C ASP A 69 -10.14 -18.17 -1.31
N GLU A 70 -9.19 -17.39 -0.81
CA GLU A 70 -8.52 -17.70 0.46
C GLU A 70 -9.51 -17.55 1.61
N PRO A 71 -9.59 -18.55 2.52
CA PRO A 71 -10.46 -18.45 3.68
C PRO A 71 -9.96 -17.32 4.58
N LEU A 72 -10.82 -16.32 4.79
CA LEU A 72 -10.62 -15.22 5.74
C LEU A 72 -10.53 -15.79 7.16
N THR A 73 -9.33 -16.22 7.50
CA THR A 73 -9.02 -16.80 8.80
C THR A 73 -9.09 -15.69 9.84
N VAL A 74 -9.47 -16.03 11.07
CA VAL A 74 -9.60 -15.07 12.18
C VAL A 74 -8.37 -14.16 12.32
N TYR A 75 -7.16 -14.69 12.08
CA TYR A 75 -5.92 -13.91 12.11
C TYR A 75 -5.83 -12.84 11.02
N VAL A 76 -6.30 -13.12 9.80
CA VAL A 76 -6.34 -12.15 8.69
C VAL A 76 -7.30 -11.02 9.03
N VAL A 77 -8.50 -11.36 9.51
CA VAL A 77 -9.50 -10.37 9.90
C VAL A 77 -8.98 -9.46 11.02
N ILE A 78 -8.33 -10.02 12.04
CA ILE A 78 -7.74 -9.23 13.14
C ILE A 78 -6.62 -8.33 12.61
N GLY A 79 -5.71 -8.85 11.79
CA GLY A 79 -4.62 -8.07 11.20
C GLY A 79 -5.15 -6.91 10.34
N THR A 80 -6.12 -7.19 9.47
CA THR A 80 -6.76 -6.18 8.62
C THR A 80 -7.49 -5.12 9.45
N ALA A 81 -8.23 -5.52 10.50
CA ALA A 81 -8.90 -4.58 11.39
C ALA A 81 -7.90 -3.65 12.09
N LEU A 82 -6.77 -4.20 12.55
CA LEU A 82 -5.72 -3.43 13.22
C LEU A 82 -5.06 -2.42 12.28
N CYS A 83 -4.82 -2.79 11.02
CA CYS A 83 -4.37 -1.87 9.98
C CYS A 83 -5.38 -0.74 9.73
N ILE A 84 -6.67 -1.05 9.60
CA ILE A 84 -7.74 -0.04 9.39
C ILE A 84 -7.77 0.97 10.55
N ILE A 85 -7.66 0.50 11.80
CA ILE A 85 -7.63 1.37 12.98
C ILE A 85 -6.41 2.30 12.96
N GLY A 86 -5.23 1.77 12.63
CA GLY A 86 -4.00 2.57 12.51
C GLY A 86 -4.13 3.67 11.45
N VAL A 87 -4.64 3.31 10.26
CA VAL A 87 -4.93 4.24 9.16
C VAL A 87 -5.93 5.31 9.58
N ALA A 88 -7.05 4.93 10.20
CA ALA A 88 -8.10 5.86 10.62
C ALA A 88 -7.58 6.90 11.63
N THR A 89 -6.64 6.50 12.48
CA THR A 89 -6.02 7.39 13.49
C THR A 89 -5.08 8.40 12.84
N VAL A 90 -4.23 7.97 11.89
CA VAL A 90 -3.25 8.83 11.22
C VAL A 90 -3.87 9.71 10.13
N SER A 91 -4.85 9.19 9.38
CA SER A 91 -5.55 9.95 8.32
C SER A 91 -6.34 11.14 8.85
N GLY A 92 -6.56 11.22 10.18
CA GLY A 92 -7.33 12.30 10.76
C GLY A 92 -8.75 12.36 10.22
N VAL A 93 -9.32 11.23 9.75
CA VAL A 93 -10.73 11.14 9.30
C VAL A 93 -11.66 11.76 10.34
N PHE A 94 -11.36 11.51 11.62
CA PHE A 94 -12.09 12.10 12.74
C PHE A 94 -11.97 13.63 12.79
N ASN A 95 -10.79 14.18 12.47
CA ASN A 95 -10.54 15.61 12.42
C ASN A 95 -11.26 16.25 11.22
N GLN A 96 -11.25 15.60 10.06
CA GLN A 96 -11.91 16.09 8.84
C GLN A 96 -13.44 16.13 8.98
N ILE A 97 -14.06 15.12 9.62
CA ILE A 97 -15.50 15.09 9.93
C ILE A 97 -15.85 16.22 10.92
N ARG A 98 -15.01 16.45 11.93
CA ARG A 98 -15.21 17.52 12.92
C ARG A 98 -15.10 18.91 12.30
N PHE A 99 -14.15 19.12 11.38
CA PHE A 99 -14.01 20.38 10.65
C PHE A 99 -15.17 20.63 9.68
N ALA A 100 -15.66 19.62 8.97
CA ALA A 100 -16.83 19.76 8.10
C ALA A 100 -18.08 20.16 8.90
N HIS A 101 -18.26 19.58 10.08
CA HIS A 101 -19.35 19.96 10.99
C HIS A 101 -19.16 21.38 11.56
N PHE A 102 -17.92 21.79 11.86
CA PHE A 102 -17.61 23.13 12.36
C PHE A 102 -17.80 24.22 11.29
N TYR A 103 -17.36 23.98 10.05
CA TYR A 103 -17.52 24.91 8.93
C TYR A 103 -18.99 25.19 8.62
N LYS A 104 -19.84 24.15 8.68
CA LYS A 104 -21.29 24.29 8.50
C LYS A 104 -21.94 25.10 9.63
N LYS A 105 -21.38 25.04 10.85
CA LYS A 105 -21.90 25.76 12.02
C LYS A 105 -21.53 27.25 12.04
N THR A 106 -20.40 27.62 11.41
CA THR A 106 -19.98 29.03 11.29
C THR A 106 -20.53 29.72 10.03
N SER A 107 -20.76 28.98 8.94
CA SER A 107 -21.38 29.53 7.72
C SER A 107 -22.88 29.80 7.87
N ASN A 108 -23.61 29.03 8.69
CA ASN A 108 -25.04 29.27 8.93
C ASN A 108 -25.31 30.41 9.93
N LYS A 109 -24.32 31.28 10.16
CA LYS A 109 -24.40 32.39 11.12
C LYS A 109 -24.25 33.76 10.46
N TYR A 110 -24.12 33.80 9.13
CA TYR A 110 -24.11 35.00 8.29
C TYR A 110 -25.06 34.82 7.12
#